data_AF-A0A7R9YLU2-F1
#
_entry.id   AF-A0A7R9YLU2-F1
#
_cell.length_a   1.000
_cell.length_b   1.000
_cell.length_c   1.000
_cell.angle_alpha   90.00
_cell.angle_beta   90.00
_cell.angle_gamma   90.00
#
_symmetry.space_group_name_H-M   'P 1'
#
loop_
_entity.id
_entity.type
_entity.pdbx_description
1 polymer ?
#
loop_
_entity_poly.entity_id
_entity_poly.type
_entity_poly.pdbx_seq_one_letter_code
_entity_poly.pdbx_strand_id
1 'polypeptide(L)'
;GGKKKGDEYPTSASMQECENRFLARLQLWHRVEVDGFEPRERKGALPPIIISMGRAAGHNKTSVSGLETYHVDPDELARYGKRLFNCTTSVAELPGKYVREKEVTLQGHCVSEMVEHLQSVYKLPRKAIEVRR
;
A
#
# COMPACT_ATOMS: atom_id res chain seq x y z
N GLY A 1 -4.49 26.92 -18.66
CA GLY A 1 -4.32 26.10 -19.87
C GLY A 1 -5.00 26.82 -21.01
N GLY A 2 -4.25 27.20 -22.04
CA GLY A 2 -4.75 27.93 -23.20
C GLY A 2 -5.62 27.05 -24.10
N LYS A 3 -6.66 27.66 -24.67
CA LYS A 3 -7.70 27.02 -25.47
C LYS A 3 -7.13 26.50 -26.81
N LYS A 4 -7.38 25.23 -27.16
CA LYS A 4 -7.13 24.73 -28.52
C LYS A 4 -8.30 25.11 -29.43
N LYS A 5 -7.99 25.44 -30.69
CA LYS A 5 -8.94 25.88 -31.72
C LYS A 5 -9.93 24.73 -32.00
N GLY A 6 -11.15 24.84 -31.48
CA GLY A 6 -12.21 23.82 -31.60
C GLY A 6 -12.99 23.53 -30.30
N ASP A 7 -12.51 23.95 -29.14
CA ASP A 7 -13.26 23.78 -27.88
C ASP A 7 -14.44 24.78 -27.81
N GLU A 8 -15.66 24.28 -27.88
CA GLU A 8 -16.85 25.04 -27.49
C GLU A 8 -16.99 24.96 -25.96
N TYR A 9 -17.05 26.11 -25.28
CA TYR A 9 -17.30 26.09 -23.83
C TYR A 9 -18.78 25.74 -23.64
N PRO A 10 -19.10 24.64 -22.93
CA PRO A 10 -20.49 24.28 -22.73
C PRO A 10 -21.19 25.38 -21.92
N THR A 11 -22.25 25.95 -22.49
CA THR A 11 -23.08 27.01 -21.89
C THR A 11 -24.02 26.49 -20.80
N SER A 12 -24.23 25.17 -20.75
CA SER A 12 -24.96 24.48 -19.70
C SER A 12 -24.26 23.16 -19.37
N ALA A 13 -24.31 22.75 -18.10
CA ALA A 13 -23.82 21.47 -17.62
C ALA A 13 -24.67 21.05 -16.42
N SER A 14 -24.87 19.76 -16.24
CA SER A 14 -25.53 19.23 -15.05
C SER A 14 -24.64 19.39 -13.82
N MET A 15 -25.25 19.40 -12.63
CA MET A 15 -24.49 19.50 -11.37
C MET A 15 -23.50 18.33 -11.20
N GLN A 16 -23.87 17.13 -11.64
CA GLN A 16 -23.01 15.94 -11.64
C GLN A 16 -21.79 16.09 -12.57
N GLU A 17 -21.97 16.67 -13.77
CA GLU A 17 -20.84 16.92 -14.68
C GLU A 17 -19.88 17.98 -14.14
N CYS A 18 -20.42 19.02 -13.51
CA CYS A 18 -19.62 20.04 -12.84
C CYS A 18 -18.79 19.42 -11.71
N GLU A 19 -19.39 18.59 -10.88
CA GLU A 19 -18.71 17.86 -9.79
C GLU A 19 -17.59 16.96 -10.34
N ASN A 20 -17.89 16.14 -11.36
CA ASN A 20 -16.90 15.25 -11.96
C ASN A 20 -15.72 16.02 -12.59
N ARG A 21 -16.00 17.12 -13.30
CA ARG A 21 -14.96 17.99 -13.88
C ARG A 21 -14.15 18.71 -12.82
N PHE A 22 -14.78 19.09 -11.72
CA PHE A 22 -14.10 19.72 -10.59
C PHE A 22 -13.15 18.72 -9.93
N LEU A 23 -13.65 17.55 -9.53
CA LEU A 23 -12.86 16.49 -8.93
C LEU A 23 -11.72 16.01 -9.84
N ALA A 24 -11.95 15.90 -11.15
CA ALA A 24 -10.92 15.52 -12.12
C ALA A 24 -9.76 16.53 -12.24
N ARG A 25 -9.97 17.78 -11.83
CA ARG A 25 -8.93 18.82 -11.84
C ARG A 25 -8.20 18.93 -10.50
N LEU A 26 -8.74 18.34 -9.44
CA LEU A 26 -8.06 18.26 -8.14
C LEU A 26 -6.96 17.21 -8.17
N GLN A 27 -5.97 17.40 -7.30
CA GLN A 27 -4.96 16.37 -7.05
C GLN A 27 -5.49 15.41 -6.00
N LEU A 28 -5.37 14.11 -6.26
CA LEU A 28 -5.72 13.09 -5.28
C LEU A 28 -4.69 13.10 -4.14
N TRP A 29 -5.17 13.07 -2.91
CA TRP A 29 -4.40 12.96 -1.68
C TRP A 29 -5.06 11.92 -0.77
N HIS A 30 -4.26 11.30 0.08
CA HIS A 30 -4.74 10.41 1.12
C HIS A 30 -4.11 10.77 2.47
N ARG A 31 -4.87 10.49 3.52
CA ARG A 31 -4.46 10.65 4.92
C ARG A 31 -4.60 9.31 5.61
N VAL A 32 -3.53 8.89 6.28
CA VAL A 32 -3.52 7.67 7.10
C VAL A 32 -3.39 8.08 8.55
N GLU A 33 -4.34 7.61 9.36
CA GLU A 33 -4.37 7.81 10.80
C GLU A 33 -4.29 6.44 11.45
N VAL A 34 -3.32 6.26 12.33
CA VAL A 34 -3.10 5.05 13.11
C VAL A 34 -3.01 5.47 14.57
N ASP A 35 -3.74 4.77 15.44
CA ASP A 35 -3.77 5.09 16.87
C ASP A 35 -2.35 5.15 17.45
N GLY A 36 -2.03 6.27 18.10
CA GLY A 36 -0.71 6.49 18.71
C GLY A 36 0.36 7.05 17.77
N PHE A 37 0.07 7.29 16.49
CA PHE A 37 0.98 7.93 15.54
C PHE A 37 0.41 9.24 15.00
N GLU A 38 1.30 10.17 14.59
CA GLU A 38 0.88 11.38 13.89
C GLU A 38 0.30 11.05 12.50
N PRO A 39 -0.82 11.69 12.10
CA PRO A 39 -1.41 11.50 10.78
C PRO A 39 -0.40 11.76 9.66
N ARG A 40 -0.32 10.84 8.68
CA ARG A 40 0.49 11.02 7.48
C ARG A 40 -0.35 11.38 6.27
N GLU A 41 -0.03 12.50 5.66
CA GLU A 41 -0.64 12.95 4.42
C GLU A 41 0.32 12.74 3.26
N ARG A 42 -0.14 12.02 2.23
CA ARG A 42 0.64 11.73 1.03
C ARG A 42 -0.20 12.01 -0.21
N LYS A 43 0.50 12.44 -1.27
CA LYS A 43 -0.10 12.66 -2.58
C LYS A 43 -0.37 11.33 -3.28
N GLY A 44 -1.46 11.27 -4.03
CA GLY A 44 -1.88 10.10 -4.80
C GLY A 44 -2.93 9.25 -4.08
N ALA A 45 -3.28 8.13 -4.70
CA ALA A 45 -4.15 7.13 -4.08
C ALA A 45 -3.42 6.46 -2.91
N LEU A 46 -4.18 5.98 -1.93
CA LEU A 46 -3.65 5.17 -0.83
C LEU A 46 -3.09 3.85 -1.40
N PRO A 47 -1.76 3.60 -1.32
CA PRO A 47 -1.21 2.34 -1.81
C PRO A 47 -1.61 1.18 -0.88
N PRO A 48 -2.00 0.02 -1.44
CA PRO A 48 -2.28 -1.17 -0.64
C PRO A 48 -0.98 -1.80 -0.12
N ILE A 49 -1.09 -2.56 0.97
CA ILE A 49 -0.05 -3.51 1.39
C ILE A 49 -0.10 -4.67 0.42
N ILE A 50 1.00 -4.92 -0.28
CA ILE A 50 1.08 -6.01 -1.26
C ILE A 50 1.76 -7.20 -0.59
N ILE A 51 1.03 -8.30 -0.49
CA ILE A 51 1.55 -9.60 -0.07
C ILE A 51 1.67 -10.46 -1.32
N SER A 52 2.89 -10.77 -1.73
CA SER A 52 3.17 -11.61 -2.88
C SER A 52 3.78 -12.94 -2.46
N MET A 53 3.42 -14.00 -3.18
CA MET A 53 4.06 -15.30 -3.03
C MET A 53 4.91 -15.59 -4.27
N GLY A 54 6.15 -15.96 -4.05
CA GLY A 54 7.06 -16.40 -5.09
C GLY A 54 7.73 -17.72 -4.73
N ARG A 55 8.50 -18.25 -5.68
CA ARG A 55 9.46 -19.33 -5.44
C ARG A 55 10.87 -18.81 -5.68
N ALA A 56 11.76 -19.03 -4.72
CA ALA A 56 13.17 -18.69 -4.82
C ALA A 56 13.99 -19.89 -4.33
N ALA A 57 15.00 -20.29 -5.11
CA ALA A 57 15.89 -21.40 -4.77
C ALA A 57 15.16 -22.70 -4.36
N GLY A 58 14.04 -23.03 -5.01
CA GLY A 58 13.25 -24.24 -4.73
C GLY A 58 12.27 -24.15 -3.56
N HIS A 59 12.32 -23.09 -2.76
CA HIS A 59 11.43 -22.86 -1.63
C HIS A 59 10.39 -21.77 -1.93
N ASN A 60 9.21 -21.88 -1.32
CA ASN A 60 8.22 -20.81 -1.34
C ASN A 60 8.73 -19.63 -0.52
N LYS A 61 8.48 -18.41 -0.97
CA LYS A 61 8.86 -17.17 -0.31
C LYS A 61 7.65 -16.24 -0.32
N THR A 62 7.30 -15.68 0.83
CA THR A 62 6.24 -14.70 0.98
C THR A 62 6.89 -13.32 1.17
N SER A 63 6.62 -12.37 0.29
CA SER A 63 7.11 -10.99 0.33
C SER A 63 5.97 -10.04 0.70
N VAL A 64 6.27 -9.05 1.54
CA VAL A 64 5.31 -8.06 2.03
C VAL A 64 5.90 -6.66 1.85
N SER A 65 5.19 -5.80 1.13
CA SER A 65 5.61 -4.44 0.80
C SER A 65 4.51 -3.42 1.09
N GLY A 66 4.89 -2.15 1.23
CA GLY A 66 3.96 -1.04 1.51
C GLY A 66 3.58 -0.89 2.98
N LEU A 67 4.35 -1.47 3.89
CA LEU A 67 4.11 -1.48 5.34
C LEU A 67 4.21 -0.08 5.96
N GLU A 68 5.14 0.74 5.49
CA GLU A 68 5.42 2.07 6.04
C GLU A 68 4.30 3.08 5.77
N THR A 69 3.45 2.81 4.78
CA THR A 69 2.23 3.60 4.51
C THR A 69 1.27 3.53 5.70
N TYR A 70 1.25 2.40 6.40
CA TYR A 70 0.34 2.14 7.51
C TYR A 70 1.05 2.20 8.86
N HIS A 71 2.19 2.90 8.94
CA HIS A 71 3.00 3.01 10.16
C HIS A 71 3.49 1.67 10.74
N VAL A 72 3.53 0.62 9.92
CA VAL A 72 4.09 -0.67 10.33
C VAL A 72 5.60 -0.65 10.10
N ASP A 73 6.38 -0.88 11.17
CA ASP A 73 7.83 -0.99 11.04
C ASP A 73 8.20 -2.36 10.44
N PRO A 74 8.84 -2.40 9.25
CA PRO A 74 9.26 -3.64 8.59
C PRO A 74 10.27 -4.45 9.42
N ASP A 75 11.15 -3.80 10.18
CA ASP A 75 12.15 -4.48 11.01
C ASP A 75 11.50 -5.14 12.23
N GLU A 76 10.51 -4.47 12.82
CA GLU A 76 9.69 -5.02 13.90
C GLU A 76 8.86 -6.21 13.40
N LEU A 77 8.18 -6.06 12.26
CA LEU A 77 7.40 -7.14 11.65
C LEU A 77 8.27 -8.36 11.32
N ALA A 78 9.50 -8.17 10.81
CA ALA A 78 10.43 -9.26 10.55
C ALA A 78 10.80 -10.02 11.84
N ARG A 79 11.09 -9.30 12.94
CA ARG A 79 11.40 -9.91 14.23
C ARG A 79 10.23 -10.71 14.81
N TYR A 80 9.01 -10.17 14.71
CA TYR A 80 7.81 -10.89 15.13
C TYR A 80 7.53 -12.09 14.25
N GLY A 81 7.64 -11.93 12.92
CA GLY A 81 7.44 -13.01 11.96
C GLY A 81 8.37 -14.19 12.20
N LYS A 82 9.64 -13.94 12.56
CA LYS A 82 10.57 -15.01 12.92
C LYS A 82 10.11 -15.84 14.13
N ARG A 83 9.52 -15.20 15.14
CA ARG A 83 9.01 -15.87 16.34
C ARG A 83 7.66 -16.56 16.11
N LEU A 84 6.75 -15.88 15.40
CA LEU A 84 5.39 -16.33 15.20
C LEU A 84 5.31 -17.49 14.19
N PHE A 85 6.07 -17.39 13.10
CA PHE A 85 6.03 -18.37 12.01
C PHE A 85 7.18 -19.38 12.05
N ASN A 86 8.11 -19.24 13.00
CA ASN A 86 9.34 -20.04 13.08
C ASN A 86 10.12 -20.08 11.75
N CYS A 87 10.10 -18.97 11.01
CA CYS A 87 10.65 -18.87 9.64
C CYS A 87 11.82 -17.88 9.57
N THR A 88 12.67 -18.06 8.57
CA THR A 88 13.72 -17.09 8.25
C THR A 88 13.10 -15.84 7.63
N THR A 89 13.37 -14.68 8.20
CA THR A 89 12.94 -13.37 7.70
C THR A 89 14.12 -12.55 7.20
N SER A 90 13.94 -11.82 6.10
CA SER A 90 14.92 -10.87 5.59
C SER A 90 14.22 -9.58 5.16
N VAL A 91 14.79 -8.44 5.54
CA VAL A 91 14.31 -7.11 5.16
C VAL A 91 15.21 -6.60 4.03
N ALA A 92 14.62 -6.23 2.91
CA ALA A 92 15.31 -5.67 1.75
C ALA A 92 14.73 -4.31 1.40
N GLU A 93 15.52 -3.40 0.85
CA GLU A 93 14.99 -2.14 0.32
C GLU A 93 14.35 -2.39 -1.05
N LEU A 94 13.19 -1.79 -1.32
CA LEU A 94 12.55 -1.93 -2.62
C LEU A 94 13.37 -1.20 -3.69
N PRO A 95 13.56 -1.81 -4.88
CA PRO A 95 14.30 -1.19 -5.95
C PRO A 95 13.52 0.03 -6.49
N GLY A 96 14.02 1.23 -6.20
CA GLY A 96 13.43 2.46 -6.72
C GLY A 96 14.23 3.70 -6.32
N LYS A 97 14.52 4.57 -7.29
CA LYS A 97 15.40 5.75 -7.12
C LYS A 97 14.93 6.76 -6.04
N TYR A 98 13.67 6.66 -5.59
CA TYR A 98 13.04 7.51 -4.58
C TYR A 98 12.20 6.72 -3.56
N VAL A 99 12.31 5.39 -3.54
CA VAL A 99 11.49 4.54 -2.68
C VAL A 99 12.35 4.12 -1.50
N ARG A 100 12.08 4.67 -0.30
CA ARG A 100 12.68 4.24 0.97
C ARG A 100 11.88 3.12 1.64
N GLU A 101 10.92 2.57 0.92
CA GLU A 101 10.06 1.50 1.41
C GLU A 101 10.85 0.20 1.39
N LYS A 102 10.75 -0.55 2.47
CA LYS A 102 11.36 -1.84 2.65
C LYS A 102 10.34 -2.92 2.37
N GLU A 103 10.83 -4.03 1.86
CA GLU A 103 10.09 -5.27 1.70
C GLU A 103 10.55 -6.26 2.76
N VAL A 104 9.59 -6.82 3.49
CA VAL A 104 9.83 -7.92 4.42
C VAL A 104 9.59 -9.21 3.69
N THR A 105 10.57 -10.10 3.71
CA THR A 105 10.48 -11.40 3.08
C THR A 105 10.57 -12.51 4.11
N LEU A 106 9.66 -13.47 4.00
CA LEU A 106 9.52 -14.64 4.86
C LEU A 106 9.74 -15.89 4.01
N GLN A 107 10.57 -16.82 4.48
CA GLN A 107 10.67 -18.13 3.88
C GLN A 107 9.42 -18.95 4.23
N GLY A 108 8.80 -19.59 3.24
CA GLY A 108 7.60 -20.40 3.41
C GLY A 108 6.32 -19.81 2.82
N HIS A 109 5.23 -20.53 3.03
CA HIS A 109 3.87 -20.15 2.63
C HIS A 109 3.14 -19.56 3.84
N CYS A 110 3.32 -18.25 4.07
CA CYS A 110 2.78 -17.56 5.25
C CYS A 110 1.71 -16.51 4.89
N VAL A 111 1.14 -16.55 3.68
CA VAL A 111 0.22 -15.51 3.20
C VAL A 111 -1.02 -15.36 4.10
N SER A 112 -1.70 -16.46 4.43
CA SER A 112 -2.92 -16.43 5.25
C SER A 112 -2.63 -15.90 6.66
N GLU A 113 -1.54 -16.37 7.26
CA GLU A 113 -1.17 -16.02 8.63
C GLU A 113 -0.69 -14.55 8.71
N MET A 114 0.00 -14.05 7.69
CA MET A 114 0.35 -12.63 7.58
C MET A 114 -0.88 -11.74 7.46
N VAL A 115 -1.88 -12.14 6.67
CA VAL A 115 -3.14 -11.40 6.54
C VAL A 115 -3.90 -11.37 7.87
N GLU A 116 -3.91 -12.46 8.62
CA GLU A 116 -4.52 -12.53 9.96
C GLU A 116 -3.76 -11.68 10.97
N HIS A 117 -2.42 -11.70 10.93
CA HIS A 117 -1.57 -10.89 11.80
C HIS A 117 -1.78 -9.38 11.58
N LEU A 118 -1.82 -8.93 10.32
CA LEU A 118 -2.07 -7.52 9.98
C LEU A 118 -3.45 -7.03 10.42
N GLN A 119 -4.47 -7.89 10.37
CA GLN A 119 -5.82 -7.54 10.84
C GLN A 119 -5.93 -7.58 12.37
N SER A 120 -5.32 -8.55 13.03
CA SER A 120 -5.45 -8.75 14.47
C SER A 120 -4.63 -7.74 15.29
N VAL A 121 -3.38 -7.52 14.91
CA VAL A 121 -2.43 -6.66 15.64
C VAL A 121 -2.56 -5.22 15.20
N TYR A 122 -2.51 -4.96 13.89
CA TYR A 122 -2.50 -3.59 13.34
C TYR A 122 -3.89 -3.06 12.97
N LYS A 123 -4.95 -3.85 13.20
CA LYS A 123 -6.36 -3.48 12.93
C LYS A 123 -6.60 -2.99 11.50
N LEU A 124 -5.79 -3.48 10.54
CA LEU A 124 -5.86 -3.03 9.17
C LEU A 124 -7.10 -3.58 8.46
N PRO A 125 -7.84 -2.75 7.71
CA PRO A 125 -8.98 -3.23 6.95
C PRO A 125 -8.51 -4.12 5.81
N ARG A 126 -9.24 -5.22 5.53
CA ARG A 126 -8.90 -6.15 4.43
C ARG A 126 -8.82 -5.49 3.05
N LYS A 127 -9.51 -4.35 2.86
CA LYS A 127 -9.46 -3.55 1.62
C LYS A 127 -8.09 -2.90 1.39
N ALA A 128 -7.29 -2.70 2.43
CA ALA A 128 -5.95 -2.15 2.34
C ALA A 128 -4.90 -3.22 1.99
N ILE A 129 -5.27 -4.50 1.96
CA ILE A 129 -4.35 -5.62 1.73
C ILE A 129 -4.63 -6.24 0.36
N GLU A 130 -3.65 -6.21 -0.52
CA GLU A 130 -3.67 -6.84 -1.84
C GLU A 130 -2.81 -8.11 -1.81
N VAL A 131 -3.44 -9.27 -2.04
CA VAL A 131 -2.72 -10.55 -2.13
C VAL A 131 -2.46 -10.88 -3.59
N ARG A 132 -1.20 -10.90 -3.99
CA ARG A 132 -0.72 -11.35 -5.30
C ARG A 132 -0.24 -12.80 -5.20
N ARG A 133 -0.87 -13.68 -5.96
CA ARG A 133 -0.49 -15.10 -6.05
C ARG A 133 0.44 -15.35 -7.23
#